data_AF-A0A8D1DRP2-F1
#
_entry.id   AF-A0A8D1DRP2-F1
#
_cell.length_a   1.000
_cell.length_b   1.000
_cell.length_c   1.000
_cell.angle_alpha   90.00
_cell.angle_beta   90.00
_cell.angle_gamma   90.00
#
_symmetry.space_group_name_H-M   'P 1'
#
loop_
_entity.id
_entity.type
_entity.pdbx_description
1 polymer ?
#
loop_
_entity_poly.entity_id
_entity_poly.type
_entity_poly.pdbx_seq_one_letter_code
_entity_poly.pdbx_strand_id
1 'polypeptide(L)'
;MAKWGEGDPRWIVEERADATNVNNWHWTERDASNWSTDKLKTLFLAVRVQNEEGKCEVTEVNKLDGEASINNRKGKLIFFYEWSIKLNWTGKSVLSFGRG
;
A
#
# COMPACT_ATOMS: atom_id res chain seq x y z
N MET A 1 13.45 -13.52 47.31
CA MET A 1 14.29 -12.54 46.59
C MET A 1 15.53 -13.29 46.11
N ALA A 2 15.83 -13.26 44.81
CA ALA A 2 17.02 -13.93 44.27
C ALA A 2 18.29 -13.22 44.76
N LYS A 3 19.34 -14.01 45.06
CA LYS A 3 20.62 -13.49 45.57
C LYS A 3 21.43 -12.88 44.43
N TRP A 4 22.10 -11.75 44.70
CA TRP A 4 22.98 -11.09 43.74
C TRP A 4 24.15 -12.02 43.36
N GLY A 5 24.27 -12.35 42.07
CA GLY A 5 25.35 -13.18 41.53
C GLY A 5 24.97 -14.65 41.23
N GLU A 6 23.79 -15.11 41.64
CA GLU A 6 23.23 -16.39 41.20
C GLU A 6 22.01 -16.10 40.33
N GLY A 7 22.18 -16.18 39.00
CA GLY A 7 21.08 -16.04 38.05
C GLY A 7 19.99 -17.07 38.36
N ASP A 8 18.81 -16.61 38.74
CA ASP A 8 17.64 -17.48 38.95
C ASP A 8 17.31 -18.16 37.60
N PRO A 9 17.23 -19.49 37.51
CA PRO A 9 16.91 -20.19 36.27
C PRO A 9 15.53 -19.86 35.70
N ARG A 10 14.65 -19.16 36.45
CA ARG A 10 13.41 -18.57 35.93
C ARG A 10 13.62 -17.30 35.11
N TRP A 11 14.81 -16.70 35.17
CA TRP A 11 15.25 -15.52 34.42
C TRP A 11 16.41 -15.85 33.49
N ILE A 12 16.20 -16.87 32.66
CA ILE A 12 16.99 -17.06 31.44
C ILE A 12 16.43 -16.08 30.40
N VAL A 13 16.97 -14.87 30.35
CA VAL A 13 16.85 -14.02 29.15
C VAL A 13 17.97 -14.49 28.21
N GLU A 14 17.81 -15.70 27.67
CA GLU A 14 18.56 -16.10 26.49
C GLU A 14 18.04 -15.25 25.33
N GLU A 15 18.92 -14.45 24.73
CA GLU A 15 18.67 -13.91 23.40
C GLU A 15 18.45 -15.09 22.47
N ARG A 16 17.18 -15.35 22.19
CA ARG A 16 16.74 -16.35 21.22
C ARG A 16 17.28 -15.96 19.85
N ALA A 17 18.23 -16.74 19.34
CA ALA A 17 18.83 -16.57 18.01
C ALA A 17 17.79 -16.56 16.87
N ASP A 18 16.60 -17.09 17.11
CA ASP A 18 15.51 -17.23 16.16
C ASP A 18 14.64 -15.97 16.01
N ALA A 19 14.77 -14.96 16.88
CA ALA A 19 14.10 -13.64 16.80
C ALA A 19 12.63 -13.68 16.33
N THR A 20 11.93 -14.76 16.66
CA THR A 20 10.68 -15.10 15.98
C THR A 20 9.55 -14.25 16.55
N ASN A 21 8.86 -13.51 15.70
CA ASN A 21 7.66 -12.75 16.10
C ASN A 21 6.46 -13.69 16.28
N VAL A 22 6.49 -14.45 17.38
CA VAL A 22 5.43 -15.38 17.73
C VAL A 22 4.11 -14.61 17.87
N ASN A 23 3.08 -15.03 17.12
CA ASN A 23 1.74 -14.43 17.09
C ASN A 23 1.67 -12.95 16.64
N ASN A 24 2.69 -12.40 15.95
CA ASN A 24 2.71 -10.98 15.54
C ASN A 24 2.46 -9.99 16.70
N TRP A 25 2.98 -10.31 17.88
CA TRP A 25 2.85 -9.45 19.05
C TRP A 25 3.77 -8.22 18.97
N HIS A 26 4.94 -8.39 18.36
CA HIS A 26 5.90 -7.31 18.13
C HIS A 26 5.55 -6.51 16.88
N TRP A 27 5.84 -5.21 16.92
CA TRP A 27 5.66 -4.31 15.77
C TRP A 27 6.50 -4.83 14.59
N THR A 28 5.83 -5.07 13.47
CA THR A 28 6.51 -5.32 12.19
C THR A 28 5.93 -4.40 11.15
N GLU A 29 6.81 -3.69 10.46
CA GLU A 29 6.47 -2.80 9.36
C GLU A 29 7.00 -3.41 8.07
N ARG A 30 6.16 -3.39 7.03
CA ARG A 30 6.55 -3.75 5.68
C ARG A 30 6.26 -2.58 4.77
N ASP A 31 7.30 -2.14 4.05
CA ASP A 31 7.12 -1.19 2.96
C ASP A 31 6.34 -1.86 1.83
N ALA A 32 5.25 -1.21 1.42
CA ALA A 32 4.39 -1.61 0.33
C ALA A 32 4.38 -0.55 -0.80
N SER A 33 5.27 0.44 -0.74
CA SER A 33 5.30 1.57 -1.67
C SER A 33 5.54 1.10 -3.09
N ASN A 34 6.61 0.33 -3.34
CA ASN A 34 6.93 -0.16 -4.70
C ASN A 34 5.81 -0.99 -5.32
N TRP A 35 5.27 -1.95 -4.57
CA TRP A 35 4.14 -2.77 -5.03
C TRP A 35 2.91 -1.91 -5.34
N SER A 36 2.62 -0.94 -4.47
CA SER A 36 1.49 -0.02 -4.67
C SER A 36 1.70 0.88 -5.87
N THR A 37 2.92 1.38 -6.10
CA THR A 37 3.27 2.18 -7.28
C THR A 37 2.97 1.42 -8.57
N ASP A 38 3.44 0.18 -8.68
CA ASP A 38 3.22 -0.65 -9.88
C ASP A 38 1.74 -1.00 -10.06
N LYS A 39 1.06 -1.33 -8.95
CA LYS A 39 -0.36 -1.67 -8.96
C LYS A 39 -1.21 -0.46 -9.38
N LEU A 40 -0.95 0.70 -8.81
CA LEU A 40 -1.66 1.94 -9.12
C LEU A 40 -1.44 2.35 -10.57
N LYS A 41 -0.19 2.31 -11.09
CA LYS A 41 0.08 2.58 -12.52
C LYS A 41 -0.76 1.68 -13.43
N THR A 42 -0.77 0.38 -13.13
CA THR A 42 -1.54 -0.61 -13.91
C THR A 42 -3.04 -0.31 -13.87
N LEU A 43 -3.57 0.01 -12.69
CA LEU A 43 -4.99 0.30 -12.52
C LEU A 43 -5.41 1.59 -13.23
N PHE A 44 -4.62 2.67 -13.08
CA PHE A 44 -4.96 3.95 -13.70
C PHE A 44 -4.92 3.90 -15.23
N LEU A 45 -3.91 3.25 -15.83
CA LEU A 45 -3.82 3.10 -17.29
C LEU A 45 -4.94 2.22 -17.88
N ALA A 46 -5.60 1.41 -17.05
CA ALA A 46 -6.75 0.62 -17.47
C ALA A 46 -8.08 1.39 -17.43
N VAL A 47 -8.10 2.61 -16.87
CA VAL A 47 -9.33 3.40 -16.75
C VAL A 47 -9.78 3.92 -18.11
N ARG A 48 -10.95 3.44 -18.53
CA ARG A 48 -11.65 3.87 -19.75
C ARG A 48 -13.14 3.98 -19.47
N VAL A 49 -13.79 5.01 -20.00
CA VAL A 49 -15.23 5.24 -19.92
C VAL A 49 -15.77 5.45 -21.33
N GLN A 50 -16.86 4.79 -21.68
CA GLN A 50 -17.53 4.95 -22.97
C GLN A 50 -19.05 4.90 -22.78
N ASN A 51 -19.74 5.88 -23.35
CA ASN A 51 -21.20 5.97 -23.38
C ASN A 51 -21.68 6.56 -24.71
N GLU A 52 -22.97 6.88 -24.82
CA GLU A 52 -23.57 7.49 -26.02
C GLU A 52 -23.03 8.89 -26.32
N GLU A 53 -22.56 9.61 -25.30
CA GLU A 53 -22.05 10.98 -25.40
C GLU A 53 -20.57 11.04 -25.83
N GLY A 54 -19.83 9.94 -25.67
CA GLY A 54 -18.41 9.92 -25.97
C GLY A 54 -17.62 8.79 -25.34
N LYS A 55 -16.30 8.92 -25.45
CA LYS A 55 -15.32 8.05 -24.80
C LYS A 55 -14.18 8.85 -24.22
N CYS A 56 -13.66 8.43 -23.07
CA CYS A 56 -12.44 8.95 -22.49
C CYS A 56 -11.59 7.85 -21.87
N GLU A 57 -10.28 8.07 -21.83
CA GLU A 57 -9.32 7.14 -21.25
C GLU A 57 -8.13 7.88 -20.64
N VAL A 58 -7.58 7.31 -19.56
CA VAL A 58 -6.31 7.75 -19.00
C VAL A 58 -5.19 7.31 -19.95
N THR A 59 -4.32 8.24 -20.33
CA THR A 59 -3.23 7.97 -21.28
C THR A 59 -1.88 7.83 -20.61
N GLU A 60 -1.69 8.48 -19.44
CA GLU A 60 -0.40 8.54 -18.77
C GLU A 60 -0.54 8.83 -17.28
N VAL A 61 0.37 8.25 -16.49
CA VAL A 61 0.55 8.54 -15.05
C VAL A 61 1.81 9.42 -14.89
N ASN A 62 1.64 10.74 -14.94
CA ASN A 62 2.75 11.70 -14.91
C ASN A 62 3.47 11.78 -13.57
N LYS A 63 2.71 11.64 -12.49
CA LYS A 63 3.22 11.73 -11.12
C LYS A 63 2.53 10.68 -10.27
N LEU A 64 3.31 9.92 -9.51
CA LEU A 64 2.84 8.94 -8.56
C LEU A 64 3.84 8.87 -7.41
N ASP A 65 3.84 9.93 -6.61
CA ASP A 65 4.77 10.09 -5.50
C ASP A 65 4.02 9.86 -4.19
N GLY A 66 4.57 9.03 -3.33
CA GLY A 66 3.90 8.64 -2.10
C GLY A 66 4.50 7.39 -1.50
N GLU A 67 3.89 6.96 -0.41
CA GLU A 67 4.33 5.79 0.33
C GLU A 67 3.12 4.98 0.80
N ALA A 68 3.35 3.70 1.03
CA ALA A 68 2.41 2.81 1.67
C ALA A 68 3.16 1.84 2.57
N SER A 69 2.68 1.65 3.79
CA SER A 69 3.23 0.67 4.71
C SER A 69 2.14 -0.18 5.37
N ILE A 70 2.50 -1.43 5.63
CA ILE A 70 1.65 -2.41 6.30
C ILE A 70 2.30 -2.71 7.65
N ASN A 71 1.57 -2.37 8.70
CA ASN A 71 2.01 -2.57 10.07
C ASN A 71 1.21 -3.70 10.71
N ASN A 72 1.89 -4.68 11.31
CA ASN A 72 1.24 -5.69 12.14
C ASN A 72 1.56 -5.44 13.60
N ARG A 73 0.50 -5.28 14.40
CA ARG A 73 0.59 -5.16 15.86
C ARG A 73 -0.53 -5.97 16.50
N LYS A 74 -0.18 -6.89 17.39
CA LYS A 74 -1.12 -7.74 18.13
C LYS A 74 -2.09 -8.48 17.18
N GLY A 75 -1.58 -8.95 16.05
CA GLY A 75 -2.35 -9.64 15.01
C GLY A 75 -3.30 -8.75 14.20
N LYS A 76 -3.29 -7.43 14.41
CA LYS A 76 -4.06 -6.48 13.60
C LYS A 76 -3.16 -5.85 12.54
N LEU A 77 -3.61 -5.89 11.29
CA LEU A 77 -3.01 -5.14 10.20
C LEU A 77 -3.51 -3.70 10.24
N ILE A 78 -2.58 -2.76 10.17
CA ILE A 78 -2.80 -1.32 10.11
C ILE A 78 -2.13 -0.86 8.82
N PHE A 79 -2.87 -0.11 8.01
CA PHE A 79 -2.40 0.38 6.72
C PHE A 79 -2.20 1.89 6.81
N PHE A 80 -1.02 2.35 6.40
CA PHE A 80 -0.77 3.77 6.18
C PHE A 80 -0.45 3.96 4.71
N TYR A 81 -1.02 5.00 4.12
CA TYR A 81 -0.69 5.37 2.75
C TYR A 81 -0.96 6.84 2.52
N GLU A 82 -0.11 7.45 1.72
CA GLU A 82 -0.27 8.80 1.20
C GLU A 82 0.24 8.82 -0.23
N TRP A 83 -0.55 9.39 -1.15
CA TRP A 83 -0.19 9.45 -2.56
C TRP A 83 -0.57 10.79 -3.18
N SER A 84 0.39 11.41 -3.88
CA SER A 84 0.22 12.55 -4.77
C SER A 84 0.23 12.07 -6.21
N ILE A 85 -0.93 12.13 -6.87
CA ILE A 85 -1.16 11.50 -8.18
C ILE A 85 -1.52 12.56 -9.22
N LYS A 86 -0.86 12.51 -10.38
CA LYS A 86 -1.20 13.34 -11.55
C LYS A 86 -1.33 12.47 -12.79
N LEU A 87 -2.51 12.52 -13.43
CA LEU A 87 -2.84 11.72 -14.60
C LEU A 87 -3.11 12.62 -15.80
N ASN A 88 -2.71 12.18 -17.00
CA ASN A 88 -3.22 12.72 -18.25
C ASN A 88 -4.33 11.81 -18.77
N TRP A 89 -5.36 12.41 -19.36
CA TRP A 89 -6.44 11.69 -19.99
C TRP A 89 -6.86 12.38 -21.29
N THR A 90 -7.47 11.63 -22.19
CA THR A 90 -8.03 12.15 -23.43
C THR A 90 -9.48 11.72 -23.59
N GLY A 91 -10.28 12.56 -24.26
CA GLY A 91 -11.69 12.29 -24.49
C GLY A 91 -12.14 12.76 -25.86
N LYS A 92 -13.10 12.03 -26.45
CA LYS A 92 -13.81 12.40 -27.68
C LYS A 92 -15.30 12.38 -27.39
N SER A 93 -15.98 13.50 -27.64
CA SER A 93 -17.44 13.56 -27.61
C SER A 93 -18.01 13.13 -28.96
N VAL A 94 -19.18 12.48 -28.91
CA VAL A 94 -20.01 12.29 -30.09
C VAL A 94 -20.82 13.58 -30.27
N LEU A 95 -20.31 14.48 -31.10
CA LEU A 95 -21.08 15.65 -31.52
C LEU A 95 -22.24 15.16 -32.40
N SER A 96 -23.46 15.10 -31.85
CA SER A 96 -24.67 14.97 -32.66
C SER A 96 -24.93 16.29 -33.36
N PHE A 97 -24.23 16.54 -34.47
CA PHE A 97 -24.60 17.61 -35.39
C PHE A 97 -25.92 17.22 -36.08
N GLY A 98 -26.99 17.96 -35.74
CA GLY A 98 -28.32 18.02 -36.36
C GLY A 98 -28.80 16.84 -37.23
N ARG A 99 -29.84 16.13 -36.77
CA ARG A 99 -30.88 15.70 -37.71
C ARG A 99 -31.81 16.90 -37.89
N GLY A 100 -31.77 17.49 -39.09
CA GLY A 100 -32.77 18.45 -39.55
C GLY A 100 -34.12 17.81 -39.78
#